data_AF-A0A537SBY1-F1
#
_entry.id   AF-A0A537SBY1-F1
#
_cell.length_a   1.000
_cell.length_b   1.000
_cell.length_c   1.000
_cell.angle_alpha   90.00
_cell.angle_beta   90.00
_cell.angle_gamma   90.00
#
_symmetry.space_group_name_H-M   'P 1'
#
loop_
_entity.id
_entity.type
_entity.pdbx_description
1 polymer ?
#
loop_
_entity_poly.entity_id
_entity_poly.type
_entity_poly.pdbx_seq_one_letter_code
_entity_poly.pdbx_strand_id
1 'polypeptide(L)'
;MSRPWAPASRIACHGAFSRSPSAYFWFSPRRVSCSAWSILEPKGYGMGRQIEELAAFVARTRWEDVPEAVQRHAKITLLDTLGVILAGGERPEMRQLRERLSTTAGTGATVYARGWPVQDPRTAAMLNGIAGRSIELCEGLRLVSGQAALQVLPGVLAVGEQAGSSGRDILAAFVLGYEVAGRLASGFTPRPLAHQNGQVSLLAAAAAGAKLRGLDAGGISRAMRIATVLVLTPSYTNAVAGATALNIAGGMSGHAAALAPELALAGFEAQADAIEEALGQLVGGGFDPAHVTDELGTSWHITRNYFRLYACCNPVHPALDCLAAVLAELRPKPEEVERIEVATYRFASVMRNPDPPNYFASKYSLPHAAAAMVVRRARRQRARRPGDRRLAPPRAYRRRPGDERARAEIAPGARHGHADRRPPGDARPRQPSRRFRRALHRSRIACQIPRARRYGIDIRGRGAGRGSHRPQRGMAEPHRANRPLPPLRPPLNRIQVFCRAGGAQRNPPS
;
A
#
# COMPACT_ATOMS: atom_id res chain seq x y z
N MET A 1 -32.38 22.63 55.51
CA MET A 1 -32.65 21.73 56.65
C MET A 1 -33.32 20.48 56.08
N SER A 2 -32.55 19.43 55.82
CA SER A 2 -32.29 18.23 56.66
C SER A 2 -33.15 17.05 56.16
N ARG A 3 -32.61 16.15 55.30
CA ARG A 3 -31.88 14.88 55.62
C ARG A 3 -32.76 13.88 56.41
N PRO A 4 -32.48 12.56 56.39
CA PRO A 4 -31.89 11.68 55.36
C PRO A 4 -32.56 10.27 55.34
N TRP A 5 -32.10 9.37 54.45
CA TRP A 5 -32.35 7.92 54.55
C TRP A 5 -31.03 7.14 54.42
N ALA A 6 -30.82 6.18 55.32
CA ALA A 6 -29.78 5.14 55.33
C ALA A 6 -30.26 4.03 56.32
N PRO A 7 -29.56 2.89 56.49
CA PRO A 7 -29.32 1.78 55.56
C PRO A 7 -29.55 0.38 56.22
N ALA A 8 -29.56 -0.73 55.46
CA ALA A 8 -29.35 -2.13 55.92
C ALA A 8 -29.66 -3.10 54.73
N SER A 9 -29.13 -4.32 54.57
CA SER A 9 -28.12 -5.15 55.24
C SER A 9 -27.91 -6.43 54.38
N ARG A 10 -26.79 -7.13 54.61
CA ARG A 10 -26.42 -8.44 54.03
C ARG A 10 -27.31 -9.57 54.56
N ILE A 11 -27.68 -10.56 53.73
CA ILE A 11 -27.93 -11.96 54.15
C ILE A 11 -27.43 -12.94 53.08
N ALA A 12 -26.76 -13.99 53.55
CA ALA A 12 -26.19 -15.11 52.81
C ALA A 12 -27.24 -16.17 52.44
N CYS A 13 -26.99 -16.95 51.37
CA CYS A 13 -27.68 -18.21 51.13
C CYS A 13 -26.68 -19.38 51.06
N HIS A 14 -26.88 -20.35 51.95
CA HIS A 14 -26.27 -21.67 51.97
C HIS A 14 -27.15 -22.69 51.22
N GLY A 15 -26.49 -23.66 50.58
CA GLY A 15 -27.04 -24.97 50.20
C GLY A 15 -27.71 -25.01 48.82
N ALA A 16 -27.63 -26.06 48.02
CA ALA A 16 -26.93 -27.33 48.06
C ALA A 16 -27.01 -27.88 46.63
N PHE A 17 -25.95 -28.45 46.06
CA PHE A 17 -26.09 -29.28 44.86
C PHE A 17 -25.20 -30.52 44.93
N SER A 18 -25.81 -31.62 44.53
CA SER A 18 -25.44 -33.02 44.69
C SER A 18 -24.26 -33.46 43.83
N ARG A 19 -23.62 -34.54 44.29
CA ARG A 19 -22.48 -35.22 43.67
C ARG A 19 -22.89 -35.96 42.38
N SER A 20 -22.08 -35.81 41.32
CA SER A 20 -21.67 -36.90 40.43
C SER A 20 -20.34 -36.53 39.74
N PRO A 21 -19.39 -37.47 39.52
CA PRO A 21 -17.99 -37.14 39.24
C PRO A 21 -17.65 -37.23 37.74
N SER A 22 -16.91 -36.25 37.21
CA SER A 22 -16.11 -36.45 35.99
C SER A 22 -14.93 -35.46 35.95
N ALA A 23 -13.74 -36.03 36.10
CA ALA A 23 -12.41 -35.52 35.75
C ALA A 23 -12.27 -34.05 35.29
N TYR A 24 -11.87 -33.16 36.20
CA TYR A 24 -11.12 -31.97 35.85
C TYR A 24 -9.63 -32.21 36.11
N PHE A 25 -8.86 -32.29 35.02
CA PHE A 25 -7.41 -32.24 35.03
C PHE A 25 -6.97 -30.90 35.63
N TRP A 26 -6.43 -30.92 36.85
CA TRP A 26 -5.72 -29.79 37.43
C TRP A 26 -4.36 -29.63 36.74
N PHE A 27 -4.24 -28.64 35.86
CA PHE A 27 -2.94 -28.11 35.48
C PHE A 27 -2.39 -27.31 36.68
N SER A 28 -1.29 -27.80 37.27
CA SER A 28 -0.46 -27.05 38.19
C SER A 28 0.00 -25.73 37.54
N PRO A 29 -0.04 -24.58 38.24
CA PRO A 29 0.46 -23.33 37.70
C PRO A 29 1.98 -23.43 37.59
N ARG A 30 2.49 -23.71 36.39
CA ARG A 30 3.89 -23.44 36.08
C ARG A 30 4.12 -21.96 36.30
N ARG A 31 5.03 -21.63 37.23
CA ARG A 31 5.54 -20.27 37.46
C ARG A 31 5.88 -19.65 36.11
N VAL A 32 5.04 -18.74 35.63
CA VAL A 32 5.45 -17.81 34.58
C VAL A 32 6.54 -16.97 35.25
N SER A 33 7.78 -17.20 34.82
CA SER A 33 8.96 -16.47 35.28
C SER A 33 8.67 -14.97 35.32
N CYS A 34 9.06 -14.31 36.42
CA CYS A 34 8.97 -12.85 36.61
C CYS A 34 9.67 -12.05 35.48
N SER A 35 10.46 -12.71 34.62
CA SER A 35 11.10 -12.14 33.43
C SER A 35 10.14 -11.69 32.32
N ALA A 36 8.85 -11.98 32.38
CA ALA A 36 7.87 -11.41 31.45
C ALA A 36 7.57 -9.93 31.77
N TRP A 37 7.74 -9.52 33.03
CA TRP A 37 7.44 -8.15 33.49
C TRP A 37 8.55 -7.15 33.19
N SER A 38 9.79 -7.60 32.92
CA SER A 38 10.88 -6.73 32.46
C SER A 38 10.65 -6.17 31.05
N ILE A 39 9.61 -6.62 30.35
CA ILE A 39 9.14 -6.02 29.08
C ILE A 39 8.40 -4.70 29.34
N LEU A 40 7.82 -4.53 30.53
CA LEU A 40 7.03 -3.35 30.92
C LEU A 40 7.89 -2.19 31.46
N GLU A 41 9.21 -2.37 31.55
CA GLU A 41 10.11 -1.27 31.87
C GLU A 41 10.21 -0.34 30.66
N PRO A 42 9.92 0.97 30.81
CA PRO A 42 9.97 1.91 29.71
C PRO A 42 11.40 1.98 29.15
N LYS A 43 11.60 1.40 27.97
CA LYS A 43 12.83 1.59 27.21
C LYS A 43 12.82 3.02 26.71
N GLY A 44 13.87 3.78 27.00
CA GLY A 44 13.95 5.24 26.84
C GLY A 44 13.78 5.78 25.41
N TYR A 45 12.61 5.61 24.81
CA TYR A 45 12.08 6.56 23.85
C TYR A 45 11.57 7.74 24.67
N GLY A 46 12.35 8.83 24.68
CA GLY A 46 11.87 10.08 25.24
C GLY A 46 10.52 10.42 24.58
N MET A 47 9.60 11.00 25.37
CA MET A 47 8.29 11.47 24.92
C MET A 47 8.36 11.98 23.47
N GLY A 48 7.49 11.45 22.59
CA GLY A 48 7.55 11.55 21.13
C GLY A 48 7.46 12.97 20.57
N ARG A 49 8.45 13.82 20.86
CA ARG A 49 8.48 15.24 20.52
C ARG A 49 8.23 15.46 19.03
N GLN A 50 8.81 14.62 18.18
CA GLN A 50 8.63 14.69 16.73
C GLN A 50 7.21 14.33 16.29
N ILE A 51 6.53 13.43 17.00
CA ILE A 51 5.12 13.12 16.79
C ILE A 51 4.25 14.32 17.19
N GLU A 52 4.55 14.96 18.33
CA GLU A 52 3.84 16.16 18.78
C GLU A 52 4.06 17.35 17.83
N GLU A 53 5.29 17.55 17.34
CA GLU A 53 5.62 18.58 16.34
C GLU A 53 4.87 18.32 15.01
N LEU A 54 4.78 17.06 14.58
CA LEU A 54 4.02 16.67 13.40
C LEU A 54 2.51 16.88 13.61
N ALA A 55 1.96 16.50 14.77
CA ALA A 55 0.56 16.71 15.10
C ALA A 55 0.21 18.21 15.15
N ALA A 56 1.08 19.03 15.73
CA ALA A 56 0.94 20.48 15.75
C ALA A 56 1.00 21.09 14.34
N PHE A 57 1.85 20.56 13.45
CA PHE A 57 1.87 20.96 12.05
C PHE A 57 0.57 20.61 11.34
N VAL A 58 0.03 19.39 11.54
CA VAL A 58 -1.25 18.98 10.95
C VAL A 58 -2.39 19.86 11.47
N ALA A 59 -2.44 20.15 12.77
CA ALA A 59 -3.49 20.98 13.37
C ALA A 59 -3.52 22.38 12.76
N ARG A 60 -2.37 23.07 12.72
CA ARG A 60 -2.29 24.50 12.36
C ARG A 60 -2.36 24.78 10.85
N THR A 61 -1.90 23.84 10.03
CA THR A 61 -1.74 24.09 8.58
C THR A 61 -3.08 24.13 7.88
N ARG A 62 -3.34 25.21 7.15
CA ARG A 62 -4.55 25.42 6.35
C ARG A 62 -4.30 25.08 4.89
N TRP A 63 -5.37 24.99 4.11
CA TRP A 63 -5.26 24.79 2.66
C TRP A 63 -4.46 25.90 1.99
N GLU A 64 -4.62 27.15 2.44
CA GLU A 64 -3.94 28.31 1.88
C GLU A 64 -2.43 28.31 2.12
N ASP A 65 -1.95 27.61 3.14
CA ASP A 65 -0.52 27.50 3.47
C ASP A 65 0.21 26.47 2.57
N VAL A 66 -0.55 25.61 1.89
CA VAL A 66 0.00 24.58 1.00
C VAL A 66 0.43 25.22 -0.33
N PRO A 67 1.67 25.04 -0.79
CA PRO A 67 2.13 25.64 -2.05
C PRO A 67 1.26 25.23 -3.26
N GLU A 68 1.02 26.14 -4.20
CA GLU A 68 0.10 25.93 -5.34
C GLU A 68 0.44 24.67 -6.16
N ALA A 69 1.73 24.40 -6.37
CA ALA A 69 2.18 23.19 -7.08
C ALA A 69 1.77 21.90 -6.34
N VAL A 70 1.83 21.90 -5.01
CA VAL A 70 1.38 20.79 -4.16
C VAL A 70 -0.14 20.68 -4.22
N GLN A 71 -0.86 21.79 -4.15
CA GLN A 71 -2.31 21.82 -4.28
C GLN A 71 -2.78 21.21 -5.61
N ARG A 72 -2.16 21.59 -6.73
CA ARG A 72 -2.47 21.06 -8.06
C ARG A 72 -2.21 19.57 -8.13
N HIS A 73 -1.08 19.11 -7.58
CA HIS A 73 -0.73 17.69 -7.55
C HIS A 73 -1.70 16.88 -6.69
N ALA A 74 -2.11 17.41 -5.53
CA ALA A 74 -3.09 16.77 -4.65
C ALA A 74 -4.43 16.51 -5.34
N LYS A 75 -4.92 17.47 -6.14
CA LYS A 75 -6.15 17.30 -6.94
C LYS A 75 -6.00 16.16 -7.97
N ILE A 76 -4.83 16.03 -8.61
CA ILE A 76 -4.57 14.92 -9.54
C ILE A 76 -4.54 13.59 -8.79
N THR A 77 -3.86 13.53 -7.64
CA THR A 77 -3.78 12.32 -6.79
C THR A 77 -5.16 11.90 -6.29
N LEU A 78 -6.02 12.85 -5.93
CA LEU A 78 -7.41 12.60 -5.56
C LEU A 78 -8.18 11.96 -6.73
N LEU A 79 -8.10 12.55 -7.93
CA LEU A 79 -8.79 12.04 -9.11
C LEU A 79 -8.33 10.64 -9.52
N ASP A 80 -7.01 10.38 -9.47
CA ASP A 80 -6.44 9.04 -9.68
C ASP A 80 -7.04 8.03 -8.69
N THR A 81 -6.97 8.36 -7.40
CA THR A 81 -7.41 7.48 -6.32
C THR A 81 -8.91 7.20 -6.42
N LEU A 82 -9.74 8.23 -6.65
CA LEU A 82 -11.18 8.07 -6.81
C LEU A 82 -11.54 7.21 -8.02
N GLY A 83 -10.87 7.42 -9.15
CA GLY A 83 -11.06 6.59 -10.35
C GLY A 83 -10.73 5.12 -10.10
N VAL A 84 -9.67 4.86 -9.34
CA VAL A 84 -9.26 3.51 -8.93
C VAL A 84 -10.27 2.87 -7.97
N ILE A 85 -10.82 3.64 -7.02
CA ILE A 85 -11.88 3.17 -6.12
C ILE A 85 -13.12 2.76 -6.93
N LEU A 86 -13.60 3.63 -7.83
CA LEU A 86 -14.77 3.34 -8.67
C LEU A 86 -14.56 2.07 -9.52
N ALA A 87 -13.40 1.93 -10.16
CA ALA A 87 -13.09 0.75 -10.95
C ALA A 87 -12.96 -0.53 -10.09
N GLY A 88 -12.47 -0.40 -8.85
CA GLY A 88 -12.39 -1.48 -7.89
C GLY A 88 -13.71 -1.83 -7.19
N GLY A 89 -14.65 -0.89 -7.11
CA GLY A 89 -15.98 -1.11 -6.54
C GLY A 89 -16.84 -2.09 -7.35
N GLU A 90 -16.51 -2.27 -8.63
CA GLU A 90 -17.18 -3.22 -9.53
C GLU A 90 -16.67 -4.67 -9.39
N ARG A 91 -15.73 -4.93 -8.48
CA ARG A 91 -15.23 -6.29 -8.24
C ARG A 91 -16.32 -7.18 -7.62
N PRO A 92 -16.44 -8.47 -8.03
CA PRO A 92 -17.48 -9.36 -7.50
C PRO A 92 -17.45 -9.49 -5.96
N GLU A 93 -16.25 -9.53 -5.38
CA GLU A 93 -16.03 -9.61 -3.94
C GLU A 93 -16.51 -8.34 -3.23
N MET A 94 -16.31 -7.17 -3.84
CA MET A 94 -16.79 -5.89 -3.30
C MET A 94 -18.31 -5.77 -3.34
N ARG A 95 -18.95 -6.26 -4.41
CA ARG A 95 -20.41 -6.32 -4.49
C ARG A 95 -20.99 -7.20 -3.38
N GLN A 96 -20.46 -8.40 -3.20
CA GLN A 96 -20.92 -9.32 -2.15
C GLN A 96 -20.66 -8.77 -0.74
N LEU A 97 -19.48 -8.16 -0.51
CA LEU A 97 -19.17 -7.57 0.78
C LEU A 97 -20.13 -6.44 1.12
N ARG A 98 -20.43 -5.56 0.15
CA ARG A 98 -21.41 -4.49 0.32
C ARG A 98 -22.78 -5.06 0.66
N GLU A 99 -23.29 -6.02 -0.10
CA GLU A 99 -24.59 -6.66 0.18
C GLU A 99 -24.68 -7.21 1.60
N ARG A 100 -23.61 -7.82 2.12
CA ARG A 100 -23.55 -8.35 3.49
C ARG A 100 -23.53 -7.25 4.55
N LEU A 101 -22.79 -6.15 4.32
CA LEU A 101 -22.68 -5.03 5.25
C LEU A 101 -23.84 -4.03 5.15
N SER A 102 -24.60 -4.04 4.05
CA SER A 102 -25.80 -3.21 3.90
C SER A 102 -26.99 -3.70 4.73
N THR A 103 -26.87 -4.84 5.41
CA THR A 103 -27.87 -5.34 6.36
C THR A 103 -27.93 -4.50 7.64
N THR A 104 -26.85 -3.80 7.97
CA THR A 104 -26.82 -2.77 9.02
C THR A 104 -27.01 -1.40 8.37
N ALA A 105 -28.16 -0.77 8.58
CA ALA A 105 -28.39 0.58 8.07
C ALA A 105 -27.50 1.59 8.81
N GLY A 106 -26.76 2.39 8.04
CA GLY A 106 -26.06 3.57 8.54
C GLY A 106 -26.25 4.71 7.55
N THR A 107 -26.47 5.92 8.05
CA THR A 107 -26.47 7.15 7.25
C THR A 107 -25.16 7.90 7.50
N GLY A 108 -24.67 8.64 6.49
CA GLY A 108 -23.60 9.62 6.71
C GLY A 108 -22.54 9.71 5.62
N ALA A 109 -22.22 8.63 4.91
CA ALA A 109 -21.16 8.66 3.89
C ALA A 109 -21.43 7.75 2.68
N THR A 110 -20.97 8.21 1.51
CA THR A 110 -21.15 7.56 0.22
C THR A 110 -20.15 6.42 0.02
N VAL A 111 -20.67 5.25 -0.39
CA VAL A 111 -19.87 4.17 -0.96
C VAL A 111 -19.78 4.39 -2.48
N TYR A 112 -18.56 4.51 -3.00
CA TYR A 112 -18.26 4.77 -4.40
C TYR A 112 -18.41 3.51 -5.27
N ALA A 113 -19.66 3.09 -5.42
CA ALA A 113 -20.10 1.99 -6.25
C ALA A 113 -21.35 2.39 -7.04
N ARG A 114 -21.75 1.55 -7.99
CA ARG A 114 -22.99 1.77 -8.76
C ARG A 114 -24.19 2.00 -7.84
N GLY A 115 -24.92 3.09 -8.09
CA GLY A 115 -26.08 3.50 -7.30
C GLY A 115 -25.75 4.39 -6.09
N TRP A 116 -24.46 4.68 -5.83
CA TRP A 116 -24.00 5.56 -4.74
C TRP A 116 -24.65 5.26 -3.38
N PRO A 117 -24.64 4.00 -2.90
CA PRO A 117 -25.29 3.66 -1.65
C PRO A 117 -24.60 4.36 -0.47
N VAL A 118 -25.39 4.69 0.55
CA VAL A 118 -24.92 5.37 1.77
C VAL A 118 -24.75 4.35 2.89
N GLN A 119 -23.74 4.55 3.73
CA GLN A 119 -23.43 3.77 4.93
C GLN A 119 -22.97 4.69 6.07
N ASP A 120 -22.75 4.13 7.26
CA ASP A 120 -22.02 4.86 8.29
C ASP A 120 -20.57 5.12 7.81
N PRO A 121 -19.93 6.23 8.25
CA PRO A 121 -18.63 6.65 7.71
C PRO A 121 -17.51 5.64 7.85
N ARG A 122 -17.50 4.84 8.92
CA ARG A 122 -16.48 3.80 9.13
C ARG A 122 -16.62 2.69 8.10
N THR A 123 -17.85 2.24 7.85
CA THR A 123 -18.14 1.21 6.84
C THR A 123 -17.93 1.74 5.43
N ALA A 124 -18.37 2.97 5.14
CA ALA A 124 -18.17 3.59 3.82
C ALA A 124 -16.67 3.74 3.49
N ALA A 125 -15.89 4.29 4.43
CA ALA A 125 -14.44 4.43 4.27
C ALA A 125 -13.75 3.07 4.08
N MET A 126 -14.15 2.06 4.86
CA MET A 126 -13.63 0.70 4.73
C MET A 126 -13.92 0.12 3.34
N LEU A 127 -15.17 0.12 2.90
CA LEU A 127 -15.58 -0.40 1.59
C LEU A 127 -14.83 0.31 0.44
N ASN A 128 -14.74 1.64 0.49
CA ASN A 128 -14.03 2.44 -0.50
C ASN A 128 -12.53 2.14 -0.53
N GLY A 129 -11.89 1.94 0.63
CA GLY A 129 -10.47 1.57 0.70
C GLY A 129 -10.18 0.16 0.18
N ILE A 130 -11.02 -0.84 0.48
CA ILE A 130 -10.87 -2.20 -0.07
C ILE A 130 -11.08 -2.16 -1.59
N ALA A 131 -12.09 -1.42 -2.06
CA ALA A 131 -12.36 -1.24 -3.48
C ALA A 131 -11.13 -0.71 -4.21
N GLY A 132 -10.55 0.41 -3.79
CA GLY A 132 -9.39 0.96 -4.49
C GLY A 132 -8.15 0.06 -4.45
N ARG A 133 -8.00 -0.83 -3.45
CA ARG A 133 -6.89 -1.81 -3.46
C ARG A 133 -7.13 -2.95 -4.44
N SER A 134 -8.37 -3.21 -4.81
CA SER A 134 -8.76 -4.41 -5.53
C SER A 134 -8.26 -4.50 -6.98
N ILE A 135 -7.64 -3.46 -7.55
CA ILE A 135 -7.13 -3.44 -8.94
C ILE A 135 -5.63 -3.17 -9.10
N GLU A 136 -4.87 -2.85 -8.04
CA GLU A 136 -3.41 -2.53 -8.10
C GLU A 136 -3.03 -1.38 -9.04
N LEU A 137 -3.91 -0.38 -9.20
CA LEU A 137 -3.70 0.76 -10.11
C LEU A 137 -3.51 2.11 -9.40
N CYS A 138 -3.70 2.17 -8.08
CA CYS A 138 -3.47 3.39 -7.31
C CYS A 138 -2.00 3.82 -7.34
N GLU A 139 -1.79 5.10 -7.08
CA GLU A 139 -0.47 5.67 -6.80
C GLU A 139 0.33 4.89 -5.73
N GLY A 140 1.62 5.16 -5.68
CA GLY A 140 2.48 4.64 -4.61
C GLY A 140 3.48 5.65 -4.07
N LEU A 141 3.88 5.40 -2.83
CA LEU A 141 4.92 6.14 -2.11
C LEU A 141 6.19 5.29 -2.04
N ARG A 142 7.30 5.80 -2.59
CA ARG A 142 8.55 5.04 -2.71
C ARG A 142 9.22 4.73 -1.37
N LEU A 143 9.12 5.64 -0.40
CA LEU A 143 9.84 5.53 0.89
C LEU A 143 9.56 4.22 1.64
N VAL A 144 8.30 3.80 1.67
CA VAL A 144 7.84 2.61 2.42
C VAL A 144 7.22 1.54 1.51
N SER A 145 7.37 1.66 0.18
CA SER A 145 6.65 0.80 -0.79
C SER A 145 5.14 0.72 -0.50
N GLY A 146 4.55 1.81 -0.02
CA GLY A 146 3.15 1.91 0.40
C GLY A 146 2.26 2.61 -0.64
N GLN A 147 0.95 2.72 -0.34
CA GLN A 147 -0.03 3.49 -1.11
C GLN A 147 -0.75 4.44 -0.16
N ALA A 148 -0.21 5.64 0.04
CA ALA A 148 -0.66 6.55 1.08
C ALA A 148 -2.00 7.21 0.70
N ALA A 149 -2.15 7.68 -0.54
CA ALA A 149 -3.36 8.36 -0.96
C ALA A 149 -4.58 7.46 -0.83
N LEU A 150 -4.46 6.21 -1.27
CA LEU A 150 -5.57 5.25 -1.22
C LEU A 150 -5.91 4.81 0.21
N GLN A 151 -4.99 4.91 1.17
CA GLN A 151 -5.25 4.55 2.56
C GLN A 151 -5.81 5.72 3.38
N VAL A 152 -5.53 6.96 2.96
CA VAL A 152 -6.00 8.17 3.62
C VAL A 152 -7.31 8.68 3.01
N LEU A 153 -7.40 8.78 1.68
CA LEU A 153 -8.51 9.45 0.98
C LEU A 153 -9.90 8.85 1.28
N PRO A 154 -10.11 7.53 1.31
CA PRO A 154 -11.43 6.96 1.61
C PRO A 154 -11.97 7.41 2.98
N GLY A 155 -11.09 7.48 3.98
CA GLY A 155 -11.42 7.96 5.32
C GLY A 155 -11.73 9.46 5.32
N VAL A 156 -10.87 10.26 4.69
CA VAL A 156 -11.06 11.72 4.58
C VAL A 156 -12.38 12.05 3.89
N LEU A 157 -12.73 11.36 2.81
CA LEU A 157 -13.99 11.60 2.10
C LEU A 157 -15.20 11.23 2.95
N ALA A 158 -15.18 10.07 3.62
CA ALA A 158 -16.30 9.63 4.45
C ALA A 158 -16.51 10.52 5.69
N VAL A 159 -15.42 10.88 6.39
CA VAL A 159 -15.46 11.78 7.55
C VAL A 159 -15.85 13.19 7.13
N GLY A 160 -15.32 13.67 6.00
CA GLY A 160 -15.65 15.00 5.47
C GLY A 160 -17.11 15.12 5.04
N GLU A 161 -17.67 14.07 4.41
CA GLU A 161 -19.10 14.02 4.07
C GLU A 161 -19.97 14.02 5.33
N GLN A 162 -19.64 13.22 6.34
CA GLN A 162 -20.34 13.21 7.62
C GLN A 162 -20.32 14.58 8.30
N ALA A 163 -19.17 15.26 8.28
CA ALA A 163 -18.98 16.54 8.94
C ALA A 163 -19.48 17.75 8.11
N GLY A 164 -19.96 17.53 6.89
CA GLY A 164 -20.32 18.62 5.98
C GLY A 164 -19.14 19.53 5.60
N SER A 165 -17.92 18.98 5.58
CA SER A 165 -16.69 19.73 5.34
C SER A 165 -16.61 20.31 3.93
N SER A 166 -15.97 21.47 3.79
CA SER A 166 -15.74 22.05 2.47
C SER A 166 -14.71 21.24 1.67
N GLY A 167 -14.70 21.41 0.35
CA GLY A 167 -13.67 20.81 -0.51
C GLY A 167 -12.25 21.25 -0.14
N ARG A 168 -12.06 22.45 0.43
CA ARG A 168 -10.76 22.92 0.91
C ARG A 168 -10.31 22.17 2.15
N ASP A 169 -11.22 21.93 3.10
CA ASP A 169 -10.92 21.18 4.33
C ASP A 169 -10.58 19.72 4.01
N ILE A 170 -11.35 19.10 3.10
CA ILE A 170 -11.09 17.75 2.59
C ILE A 170 -9.70 17.67 1.93
N LEU A 171 -9.35 18.63 1.06
CA LEU A 171 -8.05 18.65 0.39
C LEU A 171 -6.89 18.91 1.38
N ALA A 172 -7.07 19.79 2.36
CA ALA A 172 -6.08 20.04 3.41
C ALA A 172 -5.83 18.78 4.24
N ALA A 173 -6.89 18.12 4.72
CA ALA A 173 -6.77 16.88 5.49
C ALA A 173 -6.15 15.75 4.66
N PHE A 174 -6.50 15.64 3.37
CA PHE A 174 -5.88 14.67 2.48
C PHE A 174 -4.38 14.89 2.31
N VAL A 175 -3.95 16.12 2.03
CA VAL A 175 -2.53 16.47 1.86
C VAL A 175 -1.76 16.23 3.16
N LEU A 176 -2.29 16.67 4.29
CA LEU A 176 -1.63 16.52 5.58
C LEU A 176 -1.60 15.06 6.06
N GLY A 177 -2.64 14.27 5.77
CA GLY A 177 -2.59 12.82 5.98
C GLY A 177 -1.53 12.16 5.10
N TYR A 178 -1.40 12.54 3.83
CA TYR A 178 -0.32 12.05 2.98
C TYR A 178 1.05 12.44 3.55
N GLU A 179 1.18 13.66 4.07
CA GLU A 179 2.40 14.15 4.71
C GLU A 179 2.77 13.30 5.92
N VAL A 180 1.84 13.05 6.84
CA VAL A 180 2.04 12.15 8.00
C VAL A 180 2.51 10.77 7.55
N ALA A 181 1.88 10.20 6.52
CA ALA A 181 2.29 8.90 5.98
C ALA A 181 3.74 8.93 5.48
N GLY A 182 4.15 9.99 4.78
CA GLY A 182 5.51 10.19 4.28
C GLY A 182 6.54 10.37 5.40
N ARG A 183 6.19 11.14 6.44
CA ARG A 183 7.06 11.38 7.60
C ARG A 183 7.31 10.12 8.41
N LEU A 184 6.24 9.42 8.79
CA LEU A 184 6.36 8.15 9.50
C LEU A 184 7.07 7.09 8.64
N ALA A 185 6.82 7.07 7.33
CA ALA A 185 7.52 6.19 6.40
C ALA A 185 9.03 6.44 6.33
N SER A 186 9.47 7.69 6.51
CA SER A 186 10.90 8.05 6.44
C SER A 186 11.70 7.51 7.62
N GLY A 187 11.08 7.44 8.80
CA GLY A 187 11.67 6.83 9.99
C GLY A 187 11.48 5.30 10.07
N PHE A 188 10.59 4.72 9.28
CA PHE A 188 10.14 3.33 9.46
C PHE A 188 10.94 2.31 8.66
N THR A 189 11.46 1.29 9.35
CA THR A 189 12.07 0.11 8.73
C THR A 189 11.06 -1.05 8.71
N PRO A 190 10.51 -1.45 7.54
CA PRO A 190 9.56 -2.55 7.47
C PRO A 190 10.21 -3.91 7.68
N ARG A 191 9.49 -4.84 8.31
CA ARG A 191 9.92 -6.26 8.38
C ARG A 191 9.88 -6.91 6.99
N PRO A 192 10.84 -7.77 6.62
CA PRO A 192 10.93 -8.32 5.25
C PRO A 192 9.69 -9.06 4.73
N LEU A 193 8.94 -9.74 5.62
CA LEU A 193 7.73 -10.48 5.25
C LEU A 193 6.47 -9.60 5.28
N ALA A 194 6.51 -8.51 6.04
CA ALA A 194 5.36 -7.64 6.27
C ALA A 194 5.15 -6.70 5.08
N HIS A 195 3.93 -6.72 4.55
CA HIS A 195 3.45 -5.73 3.62
C HIS A 195 3.04 -4.48 4.40
N GLN A 196 3.44 -3.32 3.90
CA GLN A 196 3.38 -2.04 4.61
C GLN A 196 2.00 -1.37 4.60
N ASN A 197 0.98 -2.07 4.08
CA ASN A 197 -0.38 -1.52 4.06
C ASN A 197 -1.03 -1.79 5.41
N GLY A 198 -1.75 -0.81 5.94
CA GLY A 198 -2.32 -0.85 7.29
C GLY A 198 -1.32 -0.56 8.41
N GLN A 199 -0.10 -0.11 8.07
CA GLN A 199 0.92 0.33 9.03
C GLN A 199 0.95 1.86 9.15
N VAL A 200 2.04 2.52 8.76
CA VAL A 200 2.20 3.98 8.86
C VAL A 200 1.04 4.76 8.20
N SER A 201 0.46 4.24 7.12
CA SER A 201 -0.66 4.87 6.43
C SER A 201 -1.99 4.80 7.21
N LEU A 202 -2.15 3.83 8.12
CA LEU A 202 -3.32 3.75 9.00
C LEU A 202 -3.26 4.86 10.05
N LEU A 203 -2.08 5.07 10.66
CA LEU A 203 -1.86 6.18 11.60
C LEU A 203 -2.06 7.54 10.92
N ALA A 204 -1.59 7.66 9.68
CA ALA A 204 -1.80 8.84 8.87
C ALA A 204 -3.28 9.11 8.54
N ALA A 205 -4.06 8.06 8.29
CA ALA A 205 -5.50 8.17 8.08
C ALA A 205 -6.22 8.63 9.35
N ALA A 206 -5.81 8.13 10.53
CA ALA A 206 -6.30 8.61 11.83
C ALA A 206 -6.00 10.10 12.05
N ALA A 207 -4.79 10.56 11.73
CA ALA A 207 -4.42 11.98 11.81
C ALA A 207 -5.29 12.87 10.91
N ALA A 208 -5.53 12.43 9.66
CA ALA A 208 -6.36 13.16 8.72
C ALA A 208 -7.83 13.24 9.15
N GLY A 209 -8.37 12.14 9.68
CA GLY A 209 -9.71 12.11 10.29
C GLY A 209 -9.81 13.03 11.50
N ALA A 210 -8.81 13.03 12.38
CA ALA A 210 -8.77 13.89 13.56
C ALA A 210 -8.77 15.38 13.17
N LYS A 211 -8.02 15.75 12.13
CA LYS A 211 -8.05 17.11 11.58
C LYS A 211 -9.45 17.50 11.09
N LEU A 212 -10.13 16.64 10.33
CA LEU A 212 -11.49 16.93 9.85
C LEU A 212 -12.52 17.04 10.99
N ARG A 213 -12.29 16.32 12.09
CA ARG A 213 -13.10 16.43 13.30
C ARG A 213 -12.73 17.62 14.19
N GLY A 214 -11.79 18.47 13.76
CA GLY A 214 -11.44 19.72 14.44
C GLY A 214 -10.63 19.52 15.72
N LEU A 215 -9.95 18.38 15.89
CA LEU A 215 -9.09 18.16 17.05
C LEU A 215 -7.86 19.07 16.98
N ASP A 216 -7.39 19.52 18.14
CA ASP A 216 -6.14 20.25 18.29
C ASP A 216 -4.91 19.34 18.16
N ALA A 217 -3.72 19.89 18.33
CA ALA A 217 -2.46 19.14 18.23
C ALA A 217 -2.44 17.92 19.16
N GLY A 218 -2.84 18.10 20.42
CA GLY A 218 -2.88 17.02 21.41
C GLY A 218 -3.90 15.94 21.05
N GLY A 219 -5.08 16.33 20.57
CA GLY A 219 -6.11 15.41 20.10
C GLY A 219 -5.68 14.62 18.85
N ILE A 220 -5.00 15.25 17.90
CA ILE A 220 -4.46 14.57 16.71
C ILE A 220 -3.37 13.57 17.12
N SER A 221 -2.43 13.97 17.99
CA SER A 221 -1.40 13.06 18.54
C SER A 221 -2.05 11.87 19.23
N ARG A 222 -3.03 12.11 20.11
CA ARG A 222 -3.77 11.08 20.84
C ARG A 222 -4.50 10.12 19.90
N ALA A 223 -5.18 10.62 18.87
CA ALA A 223 -5.86 9.79 17.89
C ALA A 223 -4.88 8.88 17.12
N MET A 224 -3.72 9.39 16.72
CA MET A 224 -2.67 8.57 16.10
C MET A 224 -2.14 7.50 17.05
N ARG A 225 -1.89 7.85 18.32
CA ARG A 225 -1.41 6.90 19.35
C ARG A 225 -2.43 5.82 19.65
N ILE A 226 -3.72 6.15 19.77
CA ILE A 226 -4.80 5.16 19.91
C ILE A 226 -4.83 4.23 18.68
N ALA A 227 -4.67 4.76 17.47
CA ALA A 227 -4.71 3.97 16.25
C ALA A 227 -3.59 2.91 16.14
N THR A 228 -2.55 2.98 16.96
CA THR A 228 -1.46 1.98 16.98
C THR A 228 -1.95 0.56 17.31
N VAL A 229 -3.00 0.42 18.13
CA VAL A 229 -3.60 -0.89 18.46
C VAL A 229 -4.40 -1.49 17.30
N LEU A 230 -4.65 -0.69 16.25
CA LEU A 230 -5.39 -1.11 15.05
C LEU A 230 -4.44 -1.44 13.87
N VAL A 231 -3.13 -1.28 14.05
CA VAL A 231 -2.15 -1.50 12.99
C VAL A 231 -2.15 -2.95 12.51
N LEU A 232 -2.12 -3.13 11.18
CA LEU A 232 -2.12 -4.42 10.53
C LEU A 232 -0.74 -4.77 9.97
N THR A 233 -0.40 -6.06 10.01
CA THR A 233 0.86 -6.59 9.44
C THR A 233 0.56 -7.69 8.42
N PRO A 234 -0.10 -7.38 7.28
CA PRO A 234 -0.41 -8.39 6.26
C PRO A 234 0.88 -8.95 5.64
N SER A 235 0.90 -10.24 5.29
CA SER A 235 2.07 -10.86 4.64
C SER A 235 2.15 -10.53 3.15
N TYR A 236 3.37 -10.30 2.64
CA TYR A 236 3.66 -10.26 1.19
C TYR A 236 3.33 -11.57 0.46
N THR A 237 3.32 -12.71 1.16
CA THR A 237 3.00 -14.00 0.54
C THR A 237 1.55 -14.08 0.03
N ASN A 238 0.64 -13.25 0.56
CA ASN A 238 -0.73 -13.14 0.06
C ASN A 238 -0.77 -12.77 -1.43
N ALA A 239 0.13 -11.89 -1.87
CA ALA A 239 0.19 -11.41 -3.25
C ALA A 239 0.45 -12.54 -4.25
N VAL A 240 1.44 -13.38 -3.95
CA VAL A 240 1.83 -14.51 -4.82
C VAL A 240 0.88 -15.71 -4.67
N ALA A 241 0.26 -15.89 -3.50
CA ALA A 241 -0.76 -16.91 -3.27
C ALA A 241 -2.10 -16.58 -3.92
N GLY A 242 -2.29 -15.34 -4.39
CA GLY A 242 -3.58 -14.88 -4.91
C GLY A 242 -4.62 -14.64 -3.81
N ALA A 243 -4.19 -14.46 -2.57
CA ALA A 243 -5.07 -14.21 -1.44
C ALA A 243 -5.50 -12.74 -1.42
N THR A 244 -6.78 -12.50 -1.72
CA THR A 244 -7.39 -11.16 -1.79
C THR A 244 -7.46 -10.46 -0.43
N ALA A 245 -7.19 -11.17 0.67
CA ALA A 245 -7.12 -10.61 2.02
C ALA A 245 -6.15 -9.43 2.15
N LEU A 246 -5.11 -9.36 1.30
CA LEU A 246 -4.20 -8.21 1.27
C LEU A 246 -4.90 -6.87 0.96
N ASN A 247 -6.04 -6.89 0.25
CA ASN A 247 -6.80 -5.68 -0.07
C ASN A 247 -7.49 -5.07 1.17
N ILE A 248 -7.72 -5.86 2.22
CA ILE A 248 -8.45 -5.45 3.43
C ILE A 248 -7.69 -4.34 4.17
N ALA A 249 -6.36 -4.39 4.18
CA ALA A 249 -5.53 -3.40 4.88
C ALA A 249 -5.74 -1.96 4.39
N GLY A 250 -6.07 -1.78 3.10
CA GLY A 250 -6.45 -0.48 2.55
C GLY A 250 -7.74 0.07 3.15
N GLY A 251 -8.75 -0.80 3.32
CA GLY A 251 -10.01 -0.45 3.94
C GLY A 251 -9.87 -0.11 5.42
N MET A 252 -9.08 -0.88 6.17
CA MET A 252 -8.94 -0.66 7.61
C MET A 252 -8.25 0.66 7.95
N SER A 253 -7.42 1.20 7.05
CA SER A 253 -6.91 2.56 7.20
C SER A 253 -8.04 3.61 7.12
N GLY A 254 -8.95 3.47 6.15
CA GLY A 254 -10.14 4.30 6.06
C GLY A 254 -11.07 4.15 7.27
N HIS A 255 -11.25 2.92 7.77
CA HIS A 255 -12.00 2.65 9.00
C HIS A 255 -11.39 3.38 10.21
N ALA A 256 -10.07 3.30 10.38
CA ALA A 256 -9.35 3.97 11.47
C ALA A 256 -9.47 5.50 11.39
N ALA A 257 -9.50 6.08 10.19
CA ALA A 257 -9.73 7.51 10.01
C ALA A 257 -11.04 8.01 10.63
N ALA A 258 -12.10 7.18 10.57
CA ALA A 258 -13.40 7.52 11.12
C ALA A 258 -13.58 7.07 12.58
N LEU A 259 -12.80 6.09 13.06
CA LEU A 259 -12.93 5.56 14.43
C LEU A 259 -12.00 6.25 15.43
N ALA A 260 -10.72 6.40 15.10
CA ALA A 260 -9.71 6.89 16.06
C ALA A 260 -9.98 8.31 16.60
N PRO A 261 -10.47 9.28 15.78
CA PRO A 261 -10.86 10.58 16.30
C PRO A 261 -11.99 10.51 17.32
N GLU A 262 -12.98 9.64 17.12
CA GLU A 262 -14.09 9.48 18.07
C GLU A 262 -13.61 8.89 19.39
N LEU A 263 -12.67 7.94 19.35
CA LEU A 263 -12.05 7.40 20.57
C LEU A 263 -11.30 8.48 21.34
N ALA A 264 -10.54 9.34 20.64
CA ALA A 264 -9.85 10.46 21.27
C ALA A 264 -10.84 11.47 21.89
N LEU A 265 -11.92 11.81 21.18
CA LEU A 265 -12.98 12.70 21.68
C LEU A 265 -13.73 12.11 22.88
N ALA A 266 -13.86 10.78 22.94
CA ALA A 266 -14.45 10.07 24.08
C ALA A 266 -13.53 9.95 25.30
N GLY A 267 -12.30 10.45 25.22
CA GLY A 267 -11.34 10.45 26.33
C GLY A 267 -10.52 9.16 26.48
N PHE A 268 -10.48 8.31 25.44
CA PHE A 268 -9.54 7.18 25.44
C PHE A 268 -8.09 7.69 25.38
N GLU A 269 -7.19 6.93 25.99
CA GLU A 269 -5.78 7.26 26.10
C GLU A 269 -4.89 6.11 25.60
N ALA A 270 -3.68 6.45 25.18
CA ALA A 270 -2.62 5.51 24.81
C ALA A 270 -1.30 5.99 25.44
N GLN A 271 -0.28 5.12 25.53
CA GLN A 271 1.04 5.48 26.07
C GLN A 271 1.75 6.55 25.20
N ALA A 272 2.65 7.32 25.83
CA ALA A 272 3.34 8.48 25.22
C ALA A 272 4.10 8.15 23.94
N ASP A 273 4.72 6.97 23.93
CA ASP A 273 5.61 6.42 22.91
C ASP A 273 4.95 5.30 22.08
N ALA A 274 3.61 5.26 22.04
CA ALA A 274 2.86 4.17 21.41
C ALA A 274 3.22 3.98 19.92
N ILE A 275 3.50 5.08 19.22
CA ILE A 275 3.83 5.04 17.79
C ILE A 275 5.24 4.46 17.60
N GLU A 276 6.20 4.93 18.41
CA GLU A 276 7.58 4.49 18.42
C GLU A 276 7.68 3.01 18.77
N GLU A 277 6.95 2.56 19.80
CA GLU A 277 6.89 1.17 20.21
C GLU A 277 6.25 0.30 19.11
N ALA A 278 5.08 0.71 18.58
CA ALA A 278 4.38 -0.05 17.57
C ALA A 278 5.23 -0.21 16.29
N LEU A 279 5.78 0.89 15.77
CA LEU A 279 6.57 0.88 14.55
C LEU A 279 7.98 0.32 14.76
N GLY A 280 8.62 0.58 15.89
CA GLY A 280 10.00 0.18 16.15
C GLY A 280 10.15 -1.25 16.65
N GLN A 281 9.19 -1.76 17.44
CA GLN A 281 9.34 -3.02 18.15
C GLN A 281 8.30 -4.07 17.73
N LEU A 282 7.05 -3.67 17.53
CA LEU A 282 5.97 -4.62 17.21
C LEU A 282 5.95 -4.98 15.73
N VAL A 283 5.66 -4.00 14.86
CA VAL A 283 5.34 -4.27 13.45
C VAL A 283 6.48 -4.00 12.47
N GLY A 284 7.45 -3.16 12.85
CA GLY A 284 8.65 -2.88 12.07
C GLY A 284 9.89 -3.61 12.58
N GLY A 285 10.97 -3.47 11.82
CA GLY A 285 12.32 -3.84 12.20
C GLY A 285 13.12 -2.67 12.80
N GLY A 286 12.49 -1.50 12.96
CA GLY A 286 13.08 -0.30 13.54
C GLY A 286 12.27 0.96 13.19
N PHE A 287 12.36 1.98 14.04
CA PHE A 287 11.78 3.29 13.81
C PHE A 287 12.71 4.38 14.34
N ASP A 288 13.06 5.34 13.48
CA ASP A 288 13.85 6.52 13.84
C ASP A 288 12.96 7.78 13.77
N PRO A 289 12.54 8.33 14.93
CA PRO A 289 11.72 9.53 14.98
C PRO A 289 12.39 10.78 14.41
N ALA A 290 13.73 10.82 14.29
CA ALA A 290 14.44 12.00 13.78
C ALA A 290 13.97 12.39 12.37
N HIS A 291 13.65 11.41 11.53
CA HIS A 291 13.19 11.63 10.16
C HIS A 291 11.76 12.16 10.03
N VAL A 292 10.99 12.18 11.13
CA VAL A 292 9.57 12.58 11.09
C VAL A 292 9.43 14.08 10.81
N THR A 293 10.37 14.91 11.28
CA THR A 293 10.30 16.38 11.17
C THR A 293 11.23 16.98 10.12
N ASP A 294 12.00 16.16 9.40
CA ASP A 294 12.96 16.56 8.36
C ASP A 294 12.32 17.41 7.23
N GLU A 295 12.67 18.70 7.10
CA GLU A 295 12.10 19.59 6.08
C GLU A 295 10.56 19.76 6.19
N LEU A 296 10.01 19.78 7.42
CA LEU A 296 8.56 19.95 7.64
C LEU A 296 8.04 21.31 7.15
N GLY A 297 7.00 21.29 6.31
CA GLY A 297 6.41 22.48 5.69
C GLY A 297 7.14 23.02 4.45
N THR A 298 8.41 22.64 4.23
CA THR A 298 9.17 23.03 3.04
C THR A 298 9.13 21.96 1.95
N SER A 299 9.15 20.69 2.35
CA SER A 299 9.13 19.52 1.47
C SER A 299 7.84 18.72 1.65
N TRP A 300 7.17 18.40 0.54
CA TRP A 300 5.84 17.79 0.55
C TRP A 300 5.82 16.42 -0.12
N HIS A 301 5.52 15.38 0.65
CA HIS A 301 5.64 13.98 0.27
C HIS A 301 4.68 13.56 -0.84
N ILE A 302 3.50 14.19 -0.93
CA ILE A 302 2.51 13.89 -1.98
C ILE A 302 3.07 14.11 -3.39
N THR A 303 4.02 15.04 -3.55
CA THR A 303 4.67 15.33 -4.85
C THR A 303 5.81 14.38 -5.21
N ARG A 304 6.20 13.50 -4.28
CA ARG A 304 7.25 12.48 -4.45
C ARG A 304 6.67 11.11 -4.82
N ASN A 305 5.35 11.03 -4.98
CA ASN A 305 4.66 9.80 -5.35
C ASN A 305 4.87 9.43 -6.83
N TYR A 306 4.34 8.28 -7.22
CA TYR A 306 4.27 7.87 -8.62
C TYR A 306 2.88 7.33 -8.95
N PHE A 307 2.43 7.62 -10.17
CA PHE A 307 1.18 7.06 -10.71
C PHE A 307 1.46 5.77 -11.46
N ARG A 308 0.58 4.77 -11.29
CA ARG A 308 0.70 3.48 -11.98
C ARG A 308 -0.03 3.56 -13.33
N LEU A 309 0.71 3.31 -14.41
CA LEU A 309 0.13 3.22 -15.75
C LEU A 309 -0.33 1.80 -16.10
N TYR A 310 0.14 0.82 -15.34
CA TYR A 310 -0.20 -0.59 -15.46
C TYR A 310 -0.84 -1.08 -14.16
N ALA A 311 -1.96 -1.81 -14.27
CA ALA A 311 -2.68 -2.41 -13.14
C ALA A 311 -1.93 -3.66 -12.63
N CYS A 312 -0.71 -3.47 -12.14
CA CYS A 312 0.18 -4.50 -11.60
C CYS A 312 1.16 -3.89 -10.60
N CYS A 313 1.85 -4.75 -9.84
CA CYS A 313 2.80 -4.33 -8.83
C CYS A 313 3.96 -3.51 -9.43
N ASN A 314 4.37 -2.43 -8.77
CA ASN A 314 5.38 -1.48 -9.23
C ASN A 314 6.71 -2.10 -9.73
N PRO A 315 7.28 -3.15 -9.08
CA PRO A 315 8.53 -3.78 -9.55
C PRO A 315 8.50 -4.31 -10.99
N VAL A 316 7.30 -4.59 -11.51
CA VAL A 316 7.09 -5.10 -12.87
C VAL A 316 7.18 -3.98 -13.91
N HIS A 317 6.93 -2.72 -13.52
CA HIS A 317 6.75 -1.59 -14.45
C HIS A 317 7.99 -1.29 -15.31
N PRO A 318 9.23 -1.26 -14.79
CA PRO A 318 10.40 -0.99 -15.62
C PRO A 318 10.56 -1.98 -16.78
N ALA A 319 10.29 -3.27 -16.54
CA ALA A 319 10.35 -4.28 -17.59
C ALA A 319 9.24 -4.08 -18.63
N LEU A 320 8.04 -3.68 -18.20
CA LEU A 320 6.94 -3.35 -19.10
C LEU A 320 7.21 -2.09 -19.94
N ASP A 321 7.85 -1.07 -19.37
CA ASP A 321 8.26 0.12 -20.12
C ASP A 321 9.26 -0.22 -21.22
N CYS A 322 10.27 -1.04 -20.90
CA CYS A 322 11.23 -1.53 -21.88
C CYS A 322 10.54 -2.38 -22.96
N LEU A 323 9.63 -3.27 -22.59
CA LEU A 323 8.85 -4.07 -23.53
C LEU A 323 7.99 -3.19 -24.44
N ALA A 324 7.35 -2.16 -23.87
CA ALA A 324 6.53 -1.22 -24.61
C ALA A 324 7.33 -0.44 -25.64
N ALA A 325 8.60 -0.08 -25.35
CA ALA A 325 9.50 0.54 -26.32
C ALA A 325 9.83 -0.43 -27.47
N VAL A 326 10.28 -1.64 -27.17
CA VAL A 326 10.65 -2.66 -28.17
C VAL A 326 9.46 -3.02 -29.07
N LEU A 327 8.27 -3.23 -28.49
CA LEU A 327 7.05 -3.52 -29.26
C LEU A 327 6.56 -2.33 -30.09
N ALA A 328 6.99 -1.09 -29.80
CA ALA A 328 6.66 0.08 -30.61
C ALA A 328 7.44 0.13 -31.92
N GLU A 329 8.68 -0.30 -31.81
CA GLU A 329 9.63 -0.39 -32.90
C GLU A 329 9.35 -1.62 -33.77
N LEU A 330 9.40 -2.82 -33.19
CA LEU A 330 9.29 -4.08 -33.94
C LEU A 330 7.88 -4.39 -34.44
N ARG A 331 6.84 -3.97 -33.69
CA ARG A 331 5.42 -4.25 -33.97
C ARG A 331 5.12 -5.71 -34.36
N PRO A 332 5.65 -6.73 -33.65
CA PRO A 332 5.43 -8.12 -34.03
C PRO A 332 3.98 -8.51 -33.82
N LYS A 333 3.48 -9.46 -34.62
CA LYS A 333 2.25 -10.18 -34.28
C LYS A 333 2.50 -11.02 -33.03
N PRO A 334 1.49 -11.24 -32.16
CA PRO A 334 1.68 -12.05 -30.96
C PRO A 334 2.21 -13.45 -31.23
N GLU A 335 1.82 -14.04 -32.37
CA GLU A 335 2.25 -15.38 -32.79
C GLU A 335 3.71 -15.44 -33.26
N GLU A 336 4.32 -14.29 -33.57
CA GLU A 336 5.71 -14.18 -34.00
C GLU A 336 6.67 -14.10 -32.81
N VAL A 337 6.19 -13.72 -31.61
CA VAL A 337 7.04 -13.64 -30.40
C VAL A 337 7.28 -15.04 -29.85
N GLU A 338 8.53 -15.51 -29.91
CA GLU A 338 8.93 -16.82 -29.41
C GLU A 338 9.20 -16.81 -27.91
N ARG A 339 10.00 -15.84 -27.45
CA ARG A 339 10.38 -15.68 -26.04
C ARG A 339 10.71 -14.23 -25.70
N ILE A 340 10.50 -13.88 -24.45
CA ILE A 340 10.89 -12.59 -23.86
C ILE A 340 11.82 -12.87 -22.69
N GLU A 341 13.05 -12.38 -22.75
CA GLU A 341 14.01 -12.45 -21.66
C GLU A 341 14.04 -11.12 -20.92
N VAL A 342 13.90 -11.17 -19.59
CA VAL A 342 13.91 -9.99 -18.72
C VAL A 342 15.01 -10.16 -17.68
N ALA A 343 16.01 -9.29 -17.74
CA ALA A 343 16.94 -9.07 -16.64
C ALA A 343 16.36 -7.99 -15.73
N THR A 344 16.25 -8.29 -14.43
CA THR A 344 15.69 -7.38 -13.43
C THR A 344 16.32 -7.61 -12.05
N TYR A 345 15.99 -6.76 -11.08
CA TYR A 345 16.51 -6.83 -9.72
C TYR A 345 15.78 -7.89 -8.87
N ARG A 346 16.40 -8.30 -7.75
CA ARG A 346 15.98 -9.44 -6.93
C ARG A 346 14.48 -9.45 -6.59
N PHE A 347 13.93 -8.32 -6.14
CA PHE A 347 12.52 -8.25 -5.74
C PHE A 347 11.56 -8.39 -6.92
N ALA A 348 11.86 -7.83 -8.10
CA ALA A 348 11.06 -8.08 -9.30
C ALA A 348 11.19 -9.54 -9.78
N SER A 349 12.37 -10.16 -9.59
CA SER A 349 12.63 -11.53 -10.05
C SER A 349 11.81 -12.62 -9.34
N VAL A 350 11.24 -12.33 -8.16
CA VAL A 350 10.36 -13.29 -7.47
C VAL A 350 8.96 -13.33 -8.08
N MET A 351 8.55 -12.33 -8.86
CA MET A 351 7.26 -12.23 -9.57
C MET A 351 7.27 -13.05 -10.87
N ARG A 352 7.88 -14.24 -10.83
CA ARG A 352 8.22 -15.06 -12.01
C ARG A 352 7.20 -16.14 -12.36
N ASN A 353 6.12 -16.30 -11.59
CA ASN A 353 5.13 -17.35 -11.86
C ASN A 353 4.38 -17.04 -13.18
N PRO A 354 4.51 -17.86 -14.25
CA PRO A 354 3.81 -17.60 -15.50
C PRO A 354 2.33 -17.97 -15.47
N ASP A 355 1.90 -18.78 -14.50
CA ASP A 355 0.53 -19.25 -14.35
C ASP A 355 -0.06 -18.79 -12.99
N PRO A 356 -0.37 -17.49 -12.85
CA PRO A 356 -0.95 -16.97 -11.63
C PRO A 356 -2.34 -17.61 -11.38
N PRO A 357 -2.63 -18.07 -10.15
CA PRO A 357 -3.84 -18.87 -9.87
C PRO A 357 -5.15 -18.11 -10.05
N ASN A 358 -5.14 -16.78 -9.99
CA ASN A 358 -6.34 -15.96 -10.12
C ASN A 358 -6.02 -14.52 -10.59
N TYR A 359 -7.08 -13.71 -10.75
CA TYR A 359 -6.99 -12.31 -11.17
C TYR A 359 -6.15 -11.44 -10.23
N PHE A 360 -6.11 -11.75 -8.93
CA PHE A 360 -5.32 -10.98 -7.98
C PHE A 360 -3.83 -11.27 -8.13
N ALA A 361 -3.45 -12.55 -8.11
CA ALA A 361 -2.06 -12.99 -8.30
C ALA A 361 -1.48 -12.56 -9.66
N SER A 362 -2.32 -12.41 -10.69
CA SER A 362 -1.84 -12.05 -12.03
C SER A 362 -1.19 -10.66 -12.10
N LYS A 363 -1.50 -9.79 -11.14
CA LYS A 363 -0.91 -8.45 -10.97
C LYS A 363 0.49 -8.49 -10.35
N TYR A 364 0.89 -9.65 -9.84
CA TYR A 364 2.19 -9.96 -9.25
C TYR A 364 2.95 -10.99 -10.09
N SER A 365 2.64 -11.06 -11.39
CA SER A 365 3.30 -11.92 -12.36
C SER A 365 3.83 -11.08 -13.53
N LEU A 366 5.17 -10.95 -13.58
CA LEU A 366 5.88 -10.30 -14.68
C LEU A 366 5.63 -11.01 -16.03
N PRO A 367 5.71 -12.36 -16.14
CA PRO A 367 5.42 -13.04 -17.39
C PRO A 367 3.98 -12.82 -17.87
N HIS A 368 3.00 -12.86 -16.96
CA HIS A 368 1.61 -12.61 -17.29
C HIS A 368 1.42 -11.18 -17.83
N ALA A 369 1.99 -10.18 -17.15
CA ALA A 369 1.88 -8.79 -17.56
C ALA A 369 2.55 -8.54 -18.92
N ALA A 370 3.73 -9.13 -19.16
CA ALA A 370 4.42 -9.04 -20.45
C ALA A 370 3.59 -9.67 -21.59
N ALA A 371 3.07 -10.88 -21.38
CA ALA A 371 2.21 -11.56 -22.35
C ALA A 371 0.92 -10.76 -22.65
N ALA A 372 0.28 -10.23 -21.60
CA ALA A 372 -0.90 -9.39 -21.75
C ALA A 372 -0.62 -8.12 -22.58
N MET A 373 0.56 -7.50 -22.41
CA MET A 373 0.98 -6.34 -23.19
C MET A 373 1.11 -6.69 -24.68
N VAL A 374 1.82 -7.77 -25.02
CA VAL A 374 1.98 -8.23 -26.41
C VAL A 374 0.61 -8.47 -27.07
N VAL A 375 -0.27 -9.23 -26.41
CA VAL A 375 -1.58 -9.60 -26.96
C VAL A 375 -2.51 -8.38 -27.11
N ARG A 376 -2.57 -7.48 -26.10
CA ARG A 376 -3.47 -6.32 -26.15
C ARG A 376 -3.01 -5.26 -27.15
N ARG A 377 -1.70 -5.06 -27.29
CA ARG A 377 -1.15 -4.09 -28.25
C ARG A 377 -1.49 -4.49 -29.68
N ALA A 378 -1.34 -5.77 -30.03
CA ALA A 378 -1.71 -6.28 -31.34
C ALA A 378 -3.21 -6.06 -31.65
N ARG A 379 -4.09 -6.26 -30.65
CA ARG A 379 -5.53 -5.96 -30.81
C ARG A 379 -5.79 -4.47 -31.05
N ARG A 380 -5.12 -3.58 -30.31
CA ARG A 380 -5.23 -2.12 -30.52
C ARG A 380 -4.70 -1.68 -31.88
N GLN A 381 -3.61 -2.28 -32.37
CA GLN A 381 -3.08 -2.02 -33.70
C GLN A 381 -4.02 -2.51 -34.80
N ARG A 382 -4.61 -3.70 -34.65
CA ARG A 382 -5.62 -4.22 -35.59
C ARG A 382 -6.93 -3.43 -35.58
N ALA A 383 -7.29 -2.81 -34.45
CA ALA A 383 -8.48 -1.98 -34.30
C ALA A 383 -8.28 -0.53 -34.78
N ARG A 384 -7.05 -0.06 -34.99
CA ARG A 384 -6.78 1.27 -35.54
C ARG A 384 -7.07 1.26 -37.05
N ARG A 385 -8.25 1.76 -37.44
CA ARG A 385 -8.51 2.22 -38.82
C ARG A 385 -7.80 3.55 -39.05
N PRO A 386 -7.37 3.88 -40.29
CA PRO A 386 -6.89 5.23 -40.61
C PRO A 386 -8.03 6.23 -40.34
N GLY A 387 -7.86 7.13 -39.37
CA GLY A 387 -8.83 8.19 -39.04
C GLY A 387 -9.34 8.25 -37.59
N ASP A 388 -9.12 7.22 -36.76
CA ASP A 388 -9.63 7.22 -35.38
C ASP A 388 -8.71 8.04 -34.44
N ARG A 389 -8.93 9.36 -34.36
CA ARG A 389 -8.29 10.26 -33.38
C ARG A 389 -8.92 10.05 -32.00
N ARG A 390 -8.47 9.03 -31.27
CA ARG A 390 -8.64 9.01 -29.80
C ARG A 390 -7.49 9.75 -29.15
N LEU A 391 -7.82 10.49 -28.08
CA LEU A 391 -6.89 11.17 -27.17
C LEU A 391 -5.59 10.37 -27.05
N ALA A 392 -4.49 10.96 -27.51
CA ALA A 392 -3.16 10.43 -27.24
C ALA A 392 -3.06 10.18 -25.74
N PRO A 393 -2.44 9.06 -25.28
CA PRO A 393 -2.14 8.93 -23.86
C PRO A 393 -1.41 10.23 -23.46
N PRO A 394 -1.83 10.90 -22.37
CA PRO A 394 -1.14 12.10 -21.91
C PRO A 394 0.34 11.74 -21.86
N ARG A 395 1.19 12.57 -22.47
CA ARG A 395 2.65 12.39 -22.44
C ARG A 395 2.98 12.02 -21.00
N ALA A 396 3.42 10.78 -20.79
CA ALA A 396 3.73 10.28 -19.45
C ALA A 396 4.62 11.35 -18.81
N TYR A 397 4.23 11.84 -17.65
CA TYR A 397 5.00 12.81 -16.89
C TYR A 397 6.28 12.09 -16.42
N ARG A 398 7.24 11.93 -17.34
CA ARG A 398 8.59 11.46 -17.07
C ARG A 398 9.30 12.65 -16.43
N ARG A 399 9.15 12.80 -15.12
CA ARG A 399 10.17 13.51 -14.34
C ARG A 399 11.45 12.68 -14.47
N ARG A 400 12.37 13.12 -15.32
CA ARG A 400 13.77 12.74 -15.20
C ARG A 400 14.27 13.35 -13.88
N PRO A 401 15.00 12.63 -13.03
CA PRO A 401 15.73 13.27 -11.95
C PRO A 401 16.80 14.16 -12.61
N GLY A 402 16.63 15.49 -12.58
CA GLY A 402 17.69 16.41 -13.00
C GLY A 402 17.30 17.73 -13.67
N ASP A 403 16.12 17.88 -14.28
CA ASP A 403 15.82 19.10 -15.04
C ASP A 403 14.94 20.08 -14.24
N GLU A 404 15.58 21.00 -13.52
CA GLU A 404 14.97 22.29 -13.18
C GLU A 404 14.91 23.18 -14.42
N ARG A 405 13.76 23.85 -14.60
CA ARG A 405 13.41 24.85 -15.63
C ARG A 405 12.82 24.30 -16.93
N ALA A 406 11.51 24.45 -17.11
CA ALA A 406 10.94 25.03 -18.33
C ALA A 406 9.45 25.38 -18.14
N ARG A 407 9.09 26.54 -18.69
CA ARG A 407 7.82 27.27 -18.59
C ARG A 407 6.68 26.60 -19.35
N ALA A 408 5.45 26.85 -18.90
CA ALA A 408 4.23 26.38 -19.53
C ALA A 408 3.69 27.41 -20.53
N GLU A 409 3.41 26.99 -21.76
CA GLU A 409 2.49 27.67 -22.67
C GLU A 409 1.24 26.79 -22.85
N ILE A 410 0.07 27.42 -22.69
CA ILE A 410 -1.25 26.82 -22.84
C ILE A 410 -1.84 27.33 -24.15
N ALA A 411 -2.32 26.43 -25.01
CA ALA A 411 -3.21 26.78 -26.11
C ALA A 411 -4.65 26.33 -25.79
N PRO A 412 -5.68 27.16 -26.04
CA PRO A 412 -7.05 26.92 -25.61
C PRO A 412 -7.93 26.24 -26.68
N GLY A 413 -8.97 25.53 -26.21
CA GLY A 413 -10.26 25.43 -26.92
C GLY A 413 -10.61 24.09 -27.58
N ALA A 414 -11.61 23.40 -27.02
CA ALA A 414 -12.69 22.74 -27.79
C ALA A 414 -13.88 22.44 -26.87
N ARG A 415 -15.07 22.85 -27.34
CA ARG A 415 -16.34 22.94 -26.61
C ARG A 415 -17.10 21.61 -26.53
N HIS A 416 -18.14 21.63 -25.69
CA HIS A 416 -19.11 20.59 -25.35
C HIS A 416 -19.85 19.95 -26.54
N GLY A 417 -20.24 18.68 -26.35
CA GLY A 417 -21.23 17.99 -27.16
C GLY A 417 -21.91 16.89 -26.34
N HIS A 418 -23.17 17.13 -25.98
CA HIS A 418 -24.12 16.15 -25.43
C HIS A 418 -24.35 15.01 -26.43
N ALA A 419 -24.48 13.77 -25.95
CA ALA A 419 -25.14 12.70 -26.68
C ALA A 419 -25.66 11.62 -25.72
N ASP A 420 -26.66 10.92 -26.20
CA ASP A 420 -27.84 10.46 -25.47
C ASP A 420 -27.73 9.06 -24.87
N ARG A 421 -28.60 8.77 -23.90
CA ARG A 421 -28.68 7.52 -23.14
C ARG A 421 -29.36 6.40 -23.93
N ARG A 422 -28.82 5.17 -23.86
CA ARG A 422 -29.57 3.91 -24.06
C ARG A 422 -29.17 2.87 -22.99
N PRO A 423 -30.10 2.03 -22.52
CA PRO A 423 -29.87 1.15 -21.37
C PRO A 423 -29.10 -0.14 -21.73
N PRO A 424 -28.41 -0.78 -20.76
CA PRO A 424 -27.61 -1.97 -21.02
C PRO A 424 -28.45 -3.26 -20.96
N GLY A 425 -28.41 -4.04 -22.05
CA GLY A 425 -28.87 -5.42 -22.08
C GLY A 425 -27.84 -6.41 -21.50
N ASP A 426 -28.38 -7.50 -20.95
CA ASP A 426 -27.71 -8.60 -20.25
C ASP A 426 -26.41 -9.12 -20.91
N ALA A 427 -25.33 -9.16 -20.14
CA ALA A 427 -24.08 -9.82 -20.53
C ALA A 427 -23.65 -10.83 -19.46
N ARG A 428 -23.92 -12.12 -19.71
CA ARG A 428 -23.37 -13.25 -18.95
C ARG A 428 -21.83 -13.29 -19.06
N PRO A 429 -21.10 -13.73 -18.03
CA PRO A 429 -19.64 -13.75 -18.03
C PRO A 429 -19.08 -14.77 -19.05
N ARG A 430 -18.32 -14.28 -20.02
CA ARG A 430 -17.60 -15.11 -21.00
C ARG A 430 -16.34 -15.70 -20.38
N GLN A 431 -16.23 -17.03 -20.38
CA GLN A 431 -14.99 -17.75 -20.10
C GLN A 431 -13.89 -17.38 -21.12
N PRO A 432 -12.59 -17.37 -20.74
CA PRO A 432 -11.51 -17.11 -21.67
C PRO A 432 -11.46 -18.19 -22.77
N SER A 433 -11.30 -17.76 -24.01
CA SER A 433 -11.33 -18.65 -25.19
C SER A 433 -10.19 -19.67 -25.17
N ARG A 434 -10.43 -20.87 -25.73
CA ARG A 434 -9.43 -21.96 -25.86
C ARG A 434 -8.10 -21.53 -26.52
N ARG A 435 -8.10 -20.45 -27.32
CA ARG A 435 -6.88 -19.85 -27.90
C ARG A 435 -5.95 -19.21 -26.85
N PHE A 436 -6.49 -18.65 -25.76
CA PHE A 436 -5.71 -18.05 -24.68
C PHE A 436 -4.93 -19.11 -23.88
N ARG A 437 -5.56 -20.27 -23.62
CA ARG A 437 -4.90 -21.41 -22.93
C ARG A 437 -3.76 -22.02 -23.77
N ARG A 438 -3.92 -22.10 -25.10
CA ARG A 438 -2.88 -22.63 -26.01
C ARG A 438 -1.65 -21.71 -26.14
N ALA A 439 -1.82 -20.38 -26.03
CA ALA A 439 -0.70 -19.44 -26.03
C ALA A 439 0.16 -19.55 -24.76
N LEU A 440 -0.48 -19.75 -23.60
CA LEU A 440 0.22 -19.99 -22.33
C LEU A 440 1.01 -21.30 -22.35
N HIS A 441 0.44 -22.39 -22.88
CA HIS A 441 1.07 -23.72 -22.88
C HIS A 441 2.30 -23.86 -23.79
N ARG A 442 2.43 -23.03 -24.83
CA ARG A 442 3.56 -23.04 -25.77
C ARG A 442 4.70 -22.09 -25.37
N SER A 443 4.48 -21.24 -24.39
CA SER A 443 5.47 -20.28 -23.88
C SER A 443 6.30 -20.94 -22.77
N ARG A 444 7.20 -21.87 -23.11
CA ARG A 444 8.22 -22.33 -22.15
C ARG A 444 9.22 -21.19 -21.94
N ILE A 445 8.97 -20.34 -20.96
CA ILE A 445 9.92 -19.33 -20.50
C ILE A 445 10.93 -20.05 -19.61
N ALA A 446 12.07 -20.45 -20.19
CA ALA A 446 13.19 -20.99 -19.44
C ALA A 446 13.97 -19.83 -18.80
N CYS A 447 13.98 -19.77 -17.48
CA CYS A 447 14.88 -18.90 -16.72
C CYS A 447 16.16 -19.68 -16.43
N GLN A 448 17.24 -19.35 -17.13
CA GLN A 448 18.57 -19.79 -16.72
C GLN A 448 19.11 -18.76 -15.73
N ILE A 449 19.26 -19.16 -14.47
CA ILE A 449 20.10 -18.46 -13.51
C ILE A 449 21.53 -18.90 -13.84
N PRO A 450 22.46 -18.01 -14.26
CA PRO A 450 23.85 -18.40 -14.37
C PRO A 450 24.31 -18.89 -12.99
N ARG A 451 24.87 -20.11 -12.93
CA ARG A 451 25.52 -20.60 -11.70
C ARG A 451 26.54 -19.55 -11.28
N ALA A 452 26.27 -18.88 -10.16
CA ALA A 452 27.22 -17.98 -9.54
C ALA A 452 28.50 -18.78 -9.26
N ARG A 453 29.59 -18.43 -9.96
CA ARG A 453 30.92 -18.89 -9.55
C ARG A 453 31.09 -18.44 -8.09
N ARG A 454 31.44 -19.43 -7.25
CA ARG A 454 31.69 -19.33 -5.82
C ARG A 454 32.49 -18.06 -5.50
N TYR A 455 31.87 -17.09 -4.85
CA TYR A 455 32.59 -16.25 -3.90
C TYR A 455 32.58 -17.02 -2.59
N GLY A 456 33.73 -17.62 -2.27
CA GLY A 456 33.90 -18.48 -1.10
C GLY A 456 33.77 -17.67 0.19
N ILE A 457 32.75 -18.00 0.97
CA ILE A 457 32.77 -17.84 2.42
C ILE A 457 32.37 -19.21 2.96
N ASP A 458 33.36 -19.94 3.45
CA ASP A 458 33.18 -21.24 4.10
C ASP A 458 32.71 -20.98 5.53
N ILE A 459 31.47 -21.36 5.84
CA ILE A 459 30.98 -21.45 7.22
C ILE A 459 30.70 -22.92 7.47
N ARG A 460 31.73 -23.66 7.88
CA ARG A 460 31.55 -24.94 8.56
C ARG A 460 31.52 -24.70 10.07
N GLY A 461 30.38 -25.05 10.65
CA GLY A 461 30.20 -25.06 12.10
C GLY A 461 31.11 -26.06 12.81
N ARG A 462 31.58 -25.65 13.98
CA ARG A 462 31.87 -26.46 15.18
C ARG A 462 31.40 -25.58 16.34
N GLY A 463 30.46 -26.00 17.18
CA GLY A 463 30.60 -27.13 18.07
C GLY A 463 31.07 -26.57 19.42
N ALA A 464 30.17 -26.53 20.41
CA ALA A 464 30.42 -26.07 21.77
C ALA A 464 31.57 -26.86 22.44
N GLY A 465 32.42 -26.17 23.20
CA GLY A 465 33.49 -26.78 24.00
C GLY A 465 34.18 -25.74 24.89
N ARG A 466 34.43 -26.13 26.14
CA ARG A 466 34.76 -25.32 27.33
C ARG A 466 36.23 -24.83 27.42
N GLY A 467 36.45 -23.91 28.37
CA GLY A 467 37.75 -23.51 28.96
C GLY A 467 38.26 -22.19 28.39
N SER A 468 38.87 -21.24 29.09
CA SER A 468 39.27 -21.02 30.50
C SER A 468 40.16 -19.74 30.45
N HIS A 469 40.06 -18.84 31.44
CA HIS A 469 41.05 -17.82 31.91
C HIS A 469 42.31 -17.54 31.05
N ARG A 470 42.70 -16.30 30.69
CA ARG A 470 43.09 -15.13 31.53
C ARG A 470 43.46 -13.91 30.61
N PRO A 471 43.68 -12.68 31.16
CA PRO A 471 43.71 -11.41 30.44
C PRO A 471 45.12 -10.79 30.24
N GLN A 472 45.27 -9.83 29.30
CA GLN A 472 46.25 -8.71 29.30
C GLN A 472 46.01 -7.82 28.05
N ARG A 473 45.66 -6.52 28.18
CA ARG A 473 46.49 -5.30 28.27
C ARG A 473 47.29 -4.92 26.99
N GLY A 474 46.97 -3.75 26.40
CA GLY A 474 47.98 -2.75 26.01
C GLY A 474 48.10 -2.31 24.53
N MET A 475 47.82 -1.01 24.29
CA MET A 475 48.33 -0.08 23.25
C MET A 475 47.90 -0.28 21.77
N ALA A 476 47.19 0.66 21.12
CA ALA A 476 47.67 1.88 20.40
C ALA A 476 48.76 1.53 19.36
N GLU A 477 48.65 1.75 18.04
CA GLU A 477 48.26 2.95 17.27
C GLU A 477 48.09 2.61 15.73
N PRO A 478 48.09 3.52 14.71
CA PRO A 478 46.96 3.73 13.79
C PRO A 478 47.19 3.45 12.27
N HIS A 479 46.12 3.66 11.49
CA HIS A 479 46.06 3.90 10.03
C HIS A 479 46.57 2.85 9.01
N ARG A 480 45.62 2.23 8.29
CA ARG A 480 45.78 1.94 6.84
C ARG A 480 44.51 2.32 6.07
N ALA A 481 44.76 3.05 4.99
CA ALA A 481 43.80 3.74 4.15
C ALA A 481 42.75 2.82 3.49
N ASN A 482 41.49 3.29 3.51
CA ASN A 482 40.39 2.80 2.69
C ASN A 482 40.72 2.97 1.21
N ARG A 483 40.87 1.86 0.47
CA ARG A 483 40.68 1.89 -0.99
C ARG A 483 39.18 1.96 -1.26
N PRO A 484 38.69 2.92 -2.07
CA PRO A 484 37.28 2.95 -2.46
C PRO A 484 36.97 1.70 -3.29
N LEU A 485 35.95 0.96 -2.88
CA LEU A 485 35.34 -0.08 -3.69
C LEU A 485 34.86 0.55 -5.01
N PRO A 486 35.06 -0.10 -6.17
CA PRO A 486 34.56 0.43 -7.43
C PRO A 486 33.04 0.56 -7.37
N PRO A 487 32.45 1.58 -8.00
CA PRO A 487 31.01 1.80 -7.97
C PRO A 487 30.30 0.58 -8.56
N LEU A 488 29.41 -0.02 -7.75
CA LEU A 488 28.48 -1.04 -8.21
C LEU A 488 27.68 -0.44 -9.36
N ARG A 489 27.94 -0.90 -10.60
CA ARG A 489 27.10 -0.56 -11.75
C ARG A 489 25.65 -0.94 -11.39
N PRO A 490 24.67 -0.03 -11.51
CA PRO A 490 23.28 -0.38 -11.23
C PRO A 490 22.87 -1.55 -12.12
N PRO A 491 22.07 -2.52 -11.63
CA PRO A 491 21.59 -3.61 -12.46
C PRO A 491 20.79 -3.02 -13.61
N LEU A 492 21.36 -3.09 -14.83
CA LEU A 492 20.66 -2.66 -16.03
C LEU A 492 19.47 -3.61 -16.22
N ASN A 493 18.26 -3.08 -16.10
CA ASN A 493 17.08 -3.78 -16.63
C ASN A 493 17.31 -3.93 -18.13
N ARG A 494 17.48 -5.18 -18.60
CA ARG A 494 17.62 -5.50 -20.03
C ARG A 494 16.43 -6.35 -20.43
N ILE A 495 15.82 -6.00 -21.55
CA ILE A 495 14.80 -6.84 -22.15
C ILE A 495 15.25 -7.24 -23.55
N GLN A 496 15.05 -8.50 -23.90
CA GLN A 496 15.27 -9.01 -25.24
C GLN A 496 14.02 -9.74 -25.70
N VAL A 497 13.52 -9.38 -26.88
CA VAL A 497 12.35 -10.01 -27.51
C VAL A 497 12.86 -10.79 -28.72
N PHE A 498 12.65 -12.09 -28.71
CA PHE A 498 13.04 -12.97 -29.80
C PHE A 498 11.78 -13.28 -30.62
N CYS A 499 11.79 -12.88 -31.89
CA CYS A 499 10.72 -13.17 -32.83
C CYS A 499 11.16 -14.28 -33.79
N ARG A 500 10.24 -15.16 -34.18
CA ARG A 500 10.46 -16.12 -35.26
C ARG A 500 10.65 -15.36 -36.56
N ALA A 501 11.72 -15.65 -37.28
CA ALA A 501 11.87 -15.18 -38.65
C ALA A 501 10.71 -15.76 -39.48
N GLY A 502 9.94 -14.90 -40.14
CA GLY A 502 8.92 -15.33 -41.08
C GLY A 502 9.60 -16.00 -42.27
N GLY A 503 9.67 -17.33 -42.27
CA GLY A 503 10.08 -18.09 -43.43
C GLY A 503 9.04 -17.94 -44.54
N ALA A 504 9.22 -16.95 -45.42
CA ALA A 504 8.73 -17.06 -46.78
C ALA A 504 9.67 -18.03 -47.50
N GLN A 505 9.33 -19.33 -47.50
CA GLN A 505 9.81 -20.22 -48.55
C GLN A 505 9.24 -19.68 -49.86
N ARG A 506 10.03 -18.87 -50.58
CA ARG A 506 9.85 -18.74 -52.02
C ARG A 506 10.30 -20.09 -52.59
N ASN A 507 9.35 -20.89 -53.05
CA ASN A 507 9.69 -21.98 -53.95
C ASN A 507 10.42 -21.37 -55.16
N PRO A 508 11.55 -21.94 -55.61
CA PRO A 508 12.14 -21.52 -56.86
C PRO A 508 11.16 -21.83 -58.00
N PRO A 509 11.09 -20.99 -59.04
CA PRO A 509 10.22 -21.26 -60.18
C PRO A 509 10.72 -22.52 -60.88
N SER A 510 9.81 -23.49 -61.05
CA SER A 510 9.91 -24.57 -62.02
C SER A 510 9.18 -24.21 -63.28
#